data_AF-A0A3D9LLB3-F1
#
_entry.id   AF-A0A3D9LLB3-F1
#
_cell.length_a   1.000
_cell.length_b   1.000
_cell.length_c   1.000
_cell.angle_alpha   90.00
_cell.angle_beta   90.00
_cell.angle_gamma   90.00
#
_symmetry.space_group_name_H-M   'P 1'
#
loop_
_entity.id
_entity.type
_entity.pdbx_description
1 polymer ?
#
loop_
_entity_poly.entity_id
_entity_poly.type
_entity_poly.pdbx_seq_one_letter_code
_entity_poly.pdbx_strand_id
1 'polypeptide(L)'
;MTLKVFRCAQCETTLFPARYFCPACGGGEWSECAVERGSVAESTVVRHRVGAQGGGDVHLASVVTSAGPIVIARLEAAMQSGESVSLDVDDAGRIVGRAVWGAAPSSADAGTKQGTTFGDRDAD
;
A
#
# COMPACT_ATOMS: atom_id res chain seq x y z
N MET A 1 -14.77 -3.29 8.58
CA MET A 1 -14.69 -2.46 9.81
C MET A 1 -13.72 -1.32 9.54
N THR A 2 -14.10 -0.06 9.67
CA THR A 2 -13.23 1.05 9.25
C THR A 2 -11.88 1.06 9.98
N LEU A 3 -10.79 1.24 9.23
CA LEU A 3 -9.46 1.42 9.78
C LEU A 3 -9.41 2.68 10.65
N LYS A 4 -8.83 2.57 11.84
CA LYS A 4 -8.64 3.69 12.77
C LYS A 4 -7.16 3.95 13.00
N VAL A 5 -6.79 5.21 12.98
CA VAL A 5 -5.49 5.70 13.45
C VAL A 5 -5.70 6.55 14.71
N PHE A 6 -4.62 6.78 15.46
CA PHE A 6 -4.70 7.41 16.77
C PHE A 6 -3.97 8.75 16.72
N ARG A 7 -4.70 9.84 17.01
CA ARG A 7 -4.17 11.19 17.06
C ARG A 7 -4.00 11.61 18.51
N CYS A 8 -2.79 12.01 18.89
CA CYS A 8 -2.49 12.48 20.23
C CYS A 8 -3.31 13.74 20.54
N ALA A 9 -4.00 13.77 21.68
CA ALA A 9 -4.83 14.90 22.08
C ALA A 9 -4.01 16.16 22.43
N GLN A 10 -2.71 16.01 22.73
CA GLN A 10 -1.84 17.13 23.15
C GLN A 10 -1.04 17.75 22.01
N CYS A 11 -0.43 16.95 21.14
CA CYS A 11 0.46 17.43 20.08
C CYS A 11 0.02 17.04 18.67
N GLU A 12 -1.17 16.45 18.52
CA GLU A 12 -1.82 16.08 17.25
C GLU A 12 -1.04 15.08 16.37
N THR A 13 0.08 14.56 16.85
CA THR A 13 0.83 13.51 16.15
C THR A 13 -0.08 12.30 15.96
N THR A 14 -0.19 11.85 14.72
CA THR A 14 -1.02 10.69 14.36
C THR A 14 -0.15 9.46 14.21
N LEU A 15 -0.58 8.33 14.74
CA LEU A 15 0.18 7.08 14.79
C LEU A 15 -0.71 5.87 14.51
N PHE A 16 -0.04 4.81 14.07
CA PHE A 16 -0.59 3.47 13.98
C PHE A 16 0.54 2.45 14.25
N PRO A 17 0.28 1.38 15.02
CA PRO A 17 -0.90 1.12 15.85
C PRO A 17 -0.99 2.07 17.08
N ALA A 18 -2.03 1.89 17.91
CA ALA A 18 -2.15 2.58 19.19
C ALA A 18 -0.92 2.34 20.09
N ARG A 19 -0.54 3.36 20.87
CA ARG A 19 0.57 3.30 21.83
C ARG A 19 0.11 3.80 23.19
N TYR A 20 0.78 3.38 24.26
CA TYR A 20 0.53 3.91 25.60
C TYR A 20 0.89 5.39 25.73
N PHE A 21 2.00 5.83 25.13
CA PHE A 21 2.46 7.23 25.17
C PHE A 21 2.86 7.74 23.79
N CYS A 22 2.66 9.04 23.57
CA CYS A 22 3.04 9.71 22.35
C CYS A 22 4.57 9.87 22.30
N PRO A 23 5.25 9.40 21.25
CA PRO A 23 6.70 9.52 21.12
C PRO A 23 7.18 10.95 20.89
N ALA A 24 6.28 11.86 20.48
CA ALA A 24 6.63 13.26 20.22
C ALA A 24 6.57 14.14 21.49
N CYS A 25 5.55 13.95 22.34
CA CYS A 25 5.33 14.82 23.52
C CYS A 25 5.21 14.09 24.86
N GLY A 26 5.13 12.75 24.88
CA GLY A 26 4.93 11.96 26.10
C GLY A 26 3.48 11.81 26.56
N GLY A 27 2.51 12.44 25.88
CA GLY A 27 1.09 12.37 26.24
C GLY A 27 0.48 10.98 26.21
N GLY A 28 -0.48 10.72 27.10
CA GLY A 28 -1.19 9.43 27.21
C GLY A 28 -2.60 9.39 26.62
N GLU A 29 -3.13 10.53 26.17
CA GLU A 29 -4.50 10.64 25.65
C GLU A 29 -4.53 10.62 24.12
N TRP A 30 -5.45 9.83 23.56
CA TRP A 30 -5.60 9.60 22.13
C TRP A 30 -7.04 9.78 21.68
N SER A 31 -7.20 10.35 20.49
CA SER A 31 -8.47 10.39 19.75
C SER A 31 -8.40 9.45 18.56
N GLU A 32 -9.48 8.69 18.33
CA GLU A 32 -9.58 7.81 17.17
C GLU A 32 -9.98 8.59 15.93
N CYS A 33 -9.28 8.37 14.83
CA CYS A 33 -9.57 8.96 13.52
C CYS A 33 -9.83 7.84 12.52
N ALA A 34 -11.03 7.81 11.94
CA ALA A 34 -11.36 6.90 10.86
C ALA A 34 -10.58 7.26 9.59
N VAL A 35 -10.05 6.24 8.91
CA VAL A 35 -9.29 6.37 7.66
C VAL A 35 -9.86 5.39 6.66
N GLU A 36 -10.26 5.90 5.50
CA GLU A 36 -10.86 5.11 4.43
C GLU A 36 -9.96 5.02 3.18
N ARG A 37 -8.90 5.81 3.12
CA ARG A 37 -8.06 5.97 1.91
C ARG A 37 -6.58 6.16 2.24
N GLY A 38 -5.75 5.85 1.26
CA GLY A 38 -4.32 6.11 1.28
C GLY A 38 -3.70 5.98 -0.12
N SER A 39 -2.37 6.10 -0.19
CA SER A 39 -1.59 5.85 -1.39
C SER A 39 -0.56 4.76 -1.15
N VAL A 40 -0.33 3.91 -2.15
CA VAL A 40 0.70 2.88 -2.10
C VAL A 40 2.08 3.55 -2.10
N ALA A 41 2.88 3.33 -1.06
CA ALA A 41 4.28 3.72 -1.05
C ALA A 41 5.14 2.66 -1.75
N GLU A 42 4.99 1.40 -1.34
CA GLU A 42 5.71 0.25 -1.87
C GLU A 42 4.80 -0.97 -1.89
N SER A 43 5.01 -1.88 -2.85
CA SER A 43 4.21 -3.11 -2.97
C SER A 43 5.09 -4.33 -3.28
N THR A 44 4.62 -5.50 -2.86
CA THR A 44 5.27 -6.78 -3.10
C THR A 44 4.25 -7.91 -3.24
N VAL A 45 4.67 -9.03 -3.83
CA VAL A 45 3.85 -10.23 -3.99
C VAL A 45 4.51 -11.40 -3.28
N VAL A 46 3.84 -11.89 -2.24
CA VAL A 46 4.27 -13.09 -1.52
C VAL A 46 3.69 -14.32 -2.23
N ARG A 47 4.56 -15.01 -2.97
CA ARG A 47 4.21 -16.19 -3.77
C ARG A 47 4.38 -17.51 -3.02
N HIS A 48 5.30 -17.55 -2.06
CA HIS A 48 5.61 -18.75 -1.28
C HIS A 48 5.46 -18.47 0.20
N ARG A 49 4.63 -19.27 0.89
CA ARG A 49 4.35 -19.12 2.33
C ARG A 49 4.49 -20.47 3.00
N VAL A 50 5.40 -20.55 3.98
CA VAL A 50 5.58 -21.76 4.79
C VAL A 50 4.30 -21.99 5.62
N GLY A 51 3.79 -23.22 5.61
CA GLY A 51 2.58 -23.59 6.37
C GLY A 51 1.25 -23.22 5.72
N ALA A 52 1.23 -22.53 4.57
CA ALA A 52 0.01 -22.24 3.81
C ALA A 52 -0.09 -23.20 2.61
N GLN A 53 -0.77 -24.33 2.78
CA GLN A 53 -1.07 -25.23 1.68
C GLN A 53 -2.15 -24.61 0.77
N GLY A 54 -1.85 -24.42 -0.52
CA GLY A 54 -2.83 -23.99 -1.53
C GLY A 54 -3.23 -22.51 -1.53
N GLY A 55 -2.56 -21.66 -0.74
CA GLY A 55 -2.86 -20.23 -0.74
C GLY A 55 -2.18 -19.51 -1.91
N GLY A 56 -2.95 -19.01 -2.87
CA GLY A 56 -2.45 -18.21 -4.00
C GLY A 56 -1.66 -16.96 -3.60
N ASP A 57 -1.16 -16.25 -4.61
CA ASP A 57 -0.36 -15.03 -4.46
C ASP A 57 -1.02 -14.02 -3.51
N VAL A 58 -0.21 -13.43 -2.63
CA VAL A 58 -0.65 -12.38 -1.71
C VAL A 58 0.02 -11.08 -2.05
N HIS A 59 -0.77 -10.11 -2.47
CA HIS A 59 -0.32 -8.75 -2.68
C HIS A 59 -0.28 -8.02 -1.34
N LEU A 60 0.89 -7.49 -0.98
CA LEU A 60 1.10 -6.66 0.21
C LEU A 60 1.59 -5.28 -0.23
N ALA A 61 1.21 -4.26 0.52
CA ALA A 61 1.73 -2.92 0.33
C ALA A 61 1.91 -2.16 1.64
N SER A 62 2.93 -1.31 1.65
CA SER A 62 3.04 -0.19 2.57
C SER A 62 2.16 0.93 2.03
N VAL A 63 1.14 1.33 2.77
CA VAL A 63 0.18 2.37 2.35
C VAL A 63 0.31 3.56 3.27
N VAL A 64 0.60 4.74 2.72
CA VAL A 64 0.52 6.01 3.44
C VAL A 64 -0.95 6.37 3.56
N THR A 65 -1.48 6.34 4.78
CA THR A 65 -2.87 6.70 5.03
C THR A 65 -3.09 8.20 4.78
N SER A 66 -4.32 8.59 4.45
CA SER A 66 -4.69 10.02 4.32
C SER A 66 -4.49 10.82 5.62
N ALA A 67 -4.30 10.14 6.76
CA ALA A 67 -4.01 10.74 8.05
C ALA A 67 -2.51 10.80 8.39
N GLY A 68 -1.63 10.27 7.53
CA GLY A 68 -0.17 10.34 7.68
C GLY A 68 0.54 9.01 7.93
N PRO A 69 0.14 8.19 8.94
CA PRO A 69 0.82 6.93 9.24
C PRO A 69 0.87 5.96 8.06
N ILE A 70 1.93 5.16 8.00
CA ILE A 70 2.06 4.05 7.07
C ILE A 70 1.50 2.78 7.71
N VAL A 71 0.67 2.06 6.96
CA VAL A 71 0.11 0.76 7.37
C VAL A 71 0.50 -0.33 6.37
N ILE A 72 0.60 -1.57 6.83
CA ILE A 72 0.77 -2.72 5.95
C ILE A 72 -0.60 -3.28 5.61
N ALA A 73 -0.97 -3.21 4.33
CA ALA A 73 -2.26 -3.67 3.82
C ALA A 73 -2.09 -4.86 2.87
N ARG A 74 -3.05 -5.79 2.92
CA ARG A 74 -3.24 -6.78 1.87
C ARG A 74 -4.04 -6.15 0.75
N LEU A 75 -3.51 -6.17 -0.47
CA LEU A 75 -4.22 -5.67 -1.64
C LEU A 75 -5.00 -6.79 -2.32
N GLU A 76 -6.15 -6.45 -2.91
CA GLU A 76 -6.93 -7.40 -3.73
C GLU A 76 -6.26 -7.69 -5.08
N ALA A 77 -5.40 -6.79 -5.57
CA ALA A 77 -4.62 -6.94 -6.79
C ALA A 77 -3.23 -6.30 -6.65
N ALA A 78 -2.34 -6.59 -7.59
CA ALA A 78 -1.07 -5.88 -7.68
C ALA A 78 -1.31 -4.39 -7.98
N MET A 79 -0.66 -3.51 -7.23
CA MET A 79 -0.73 -2.06 -7.37
C MET A 79 0.67 -1.47 -7.40
N GLN A 80 0.82 -0.32 -8.05
CA GLN A 80 2.08 0.43 -8.16
C GLN A 80 2.18 1.53 -7.11
N SER A 81 3.41 1.98 -6.84
CA SER A 81 3.65 3.15 -6.00
C SER A 81 2.92 4.38 -6.55
N GLY A 82 2.32 5.17 -5.67
CA GLY A 82 1.51 6.35 -6.00
C GLY A 82 0.04 6.06 -6.27
N GLU A 83 -0.37 4.80 -6.49
CA GLU A 83 -1.77 4.47 -6.73
C GLU A 83 -2.63 4.68 -5.48
N SER A 84 -3.85 5.20 -5.69
CA SER A 84 -4.82 5.43 -4.63
C SER A 84 -5.56 4.16 -4.26
N VAL A 85 -5.65 3.90 -2.96
CA VAL A 85 -6.25 2.69 -2.41
C VAL A 85 -7.27 3.06 -1.33
N SER A 86 -8.42 2.38 -1.34
CA SER A 86 -9.39 2.41 -0.24
C SER A 86 -8.99 1.38 0.81
N LEU A 87 -9.13 1.72 2.08
CA LEU A 87 -8.69 0.94 3.22
C LEU A 87 -9.88 0.54 4.10
N ASP A 88 -9.88 -0.70 4.55
CA ASP A 88 -10.84 -1.26 5.49
C ASP A 88 -10.15 -2.34 6.34
N VAL A 89 -10.79 -2.80 7.41
CA VAL A 89 -10.35 -3.93 8.21
C VAL A 89 -11.36 -5.07 8.06
N ASP A 90 -10.89 -6.23 7.62
CA ASP A 90 -11.75 -7.41 7.45
C ASP A 90 -12.08 -8.09 8.80
N ASP A 91 -12.93 -9.11 8.75
CA ASP A 91 -13.37 -9.85 9.95
C ASP A 91 -12.23 -10.59 10.67
N ALA A 92 -11.10 -10.80 9.98
CA ALA A 92 -9.89 -11.38 10.56
C ALA A 92 -8.94 -10.32 11.16
N GLY A 93 -9.36 -9.05 11.20
CA GLY A 93 -8.55 -7.94 11.72
C GLY A 93 -7.43 -7.49 10.78
N ARG A 94 -7.45 -7.90 9.51
CA ARG A 94 -6.42 -7.53 8.53
C ARG A 94 -6.81 -6.24 7.82
N ILE A 95 -5.83 -5.36 7.64
CA ILE A 95 -6.02 -4.18 6.79
C ILE A 95 -6.04 -4.65 5.34
N VAL A 96 -7.13 -4.36 4.64
CA VAL A 96 -7.35 -4.70 3.24
C VAL A 96 -7.43 -3.44 2.39
N GLY A 97 -6.85 -3.51 1.20
CA GLY A 97 -6.75 -2.42 0.24
C GLY A 97 -7.41 -2.76 -1.09
N ARG A 98 -8.25 -1.85 -1.58
CA ARG A 98 -8.89 -1.93 -2.89
C ARG A 98 -8.55 -0.73 -3.76
N ALA A 99 -8.22 -0.97 -5.02
CA ALA A 99 -8.03 0.11 -5.99
C ALA A 99 -9.28 0.99 -6.04
N VAL A 100 -9.09 2.32 -5.98
CA VAL A 100 -10.18 3.26 -6.17
C VAL A 100 -10.26 3.54 -7.67
N TRP A 101 -11.17 2.88 -8.39
CA TRP A 101 -11.40 3.20 -9.80
C TRP A 101 -11.96 4.62 -9.92
N GLY A 102 -11.13 5.53 -10.43
CA GLY A 102 -11.41 6.97 -10.52
C GLY A 102 -10.19 7.85 -10.87
N ALA A 103 -8.97 7.31 -10.84
CA ALA A 103 -7.80 7.93 -11.45
C ALA A 103 -7.15 6.91 -12.38
N ALA A 104 -7.37 7.05 -13.68
CA ALA A 104 -6.60 6.32 -14.68
C ALA A 104 -5.11 6.65 -14.49
N PRO A 105 -4.20 5.67 -14.47
CA PRO A 105 -2.80 5.96 -14.73
C PRO A 105 -2.72 6.51 -16.16
N SER A 106 -2.23 7.73 -16.33
CA SER A 106 -1.93 8.25 -17.66
C SER A 106 -0.86 7.35 -18.29
N SER A 107 -1.28 6.50 -19.22
CA SER A 107 -0.40 5.79 -20.13
C SER A 107 0.30 6.82 -21.03
N ALA A 108 1.39 7.38 -20.53
CA ALA A 108 2.30 8.22 -21.29
C ALA A 108 3.74 7.85 -20.96
N ASP A 109 4.07 6.55 -21.12
CA ASP A 109 5.40 6.15 -21.58
C ASP A 109 5.36 4.71 -22.11
N ALA A 110 4.62 4.54 -23.21
CA ALA A 110 4.66 3.32 -24.01
C ALA A 110 5.15 3.68 -25.41
N GLY A 111 6.45 3.44 -25.64
CA GLY A 111 6.94 3.09 -26.96
C GLY A 111 7.91 4.08 -27.59
N THR A 112 9.21 3.76 -27.52
CA THR A 112 9.96 3.41 -28.73
C THR A 112 11.12 2.49 -28.34
N LYS A 113 10.95 1.18 -28.53
CA LYS A 113 12.06 0.26 -28.83
C LYS A 113 11.79 -0.37 -30.19
N GLN A 114 12.55 0.06 -31.19
CA GLN A 114 12.84 -0.65 -32.43
C GLN A 114 14.29 -0.26 -32.74
N GLY A 115 15.24 -1.14 -33.03
CA GLY A 115 15.24 -2.57 -33.30
C GLY A 115 16.62 -2.79 -33.91
N THR A 116 17.49 -3.51 -33.22
CA THR A 116 18.80 -3.89 -33.72
C THR A 116 18.62 -4.91 -34.86
N THR A 117 18.83 -4.49 -36.10
CA THR A 117 19.04 -5.43 -37.22
C THR A 117 20.47 -5.95 -37.17
N PHE A 118 20.61 -7.17 -36.66
CA PHE A 118 21.74 -8.05 -36.91
C PHE A 118 21.37 -8.90 -38.13
N GLY A 119 22.16 -8.81 -39.20
CA GLY A 119 22.00 -9.57 -40.42
C GLY A 119 23.37 -9.88 -41.02
N ASP A 120 23.85 -11.09 -40.73
CA ASP A 120 25.00 -11.73 -41.34
C ASP A 120 24.83 -11.91 -42.87
N ARG A 121 25.93 -11.80 -43.63
CA ARG A 121 26.52 -12.89 -44.45
C ARG A 121 27.50 -12.40 -45.54
N ASP A 122 28.75 -12.81 -45.37
CA ASP A 122 29.69 -13.47 -46.31
C ASP A 122 29.69 -13.19 -47.83
N ALA A 123 30.92 -12.99 -48.31
CA ALA A 123 31.58 -13.51 -49.52
C ALA A 123 31.03 -13.17 -50.93
N ASP A 124 31.74 -12.30 -51.66
CA ASP A 124 32.61 -12.66 -52.81
C ASP A 124 33.60 -11.50 -53.10
#